data_AF-A0A2E0AIH4-F1
#
_entry.id   AF-A0A2E0AIH4-F1
#
_cell.length_a   1.000
_cell.length_b   1.000
_cell.length_c   1.000
_cell.angle_alpha   90.00
_cell.angle_beta   90.00
_cell.angle_gamma   90.00
#
_symmetry.space_group_name_H-M   'P 1'
#
loop_
_entity.id
_entity.type
_entity.pdbx_description
1 polymer ?
#
loop_
_entity_poly.entity_id
_entity_poly.type
_entity_poly.pdbx_seq_one_letter_code
_entity_poly.pdbx_strand_id
1 'polypeptide(L)' 'MNSARTLHGRTVWSKSGFEERGHQLEKLEFALAIAETRGDQERCSILRAQIAELGGNAEEPGT' A
#
# COMPACT_ATOMS: atom_id res chain seq x y z
N MET A 1 -41.69 -14.43 -22.50
CA MET A 1 -40.64 -13.64 -23.18
C MET A 1 -39.74 -12.99 -22.13
N ASN A 2 -38.53 -13.53 -22.02
CA ASN A 2 -37.26 -12.96 -21.58
C ASN A 2 -37.29 -11.77 -20.61
N SER A 3 -37.05 -12.04 -19.33
CA SER A 3 -36.52 -11.04 -18.37
C SER A 3 -35.32 -11.64 -17.65
N ALA A 4 -34.24 -11.84 -18.40
CA ALA A 4 -32.91 -12.06 -17.85
C ALA A 4 -32.14 -10.73 -17.95
N ARG A 5 -32.43 -9.79 -17.04
CA ARG A 5 -31.51 -8.67 -16.79
C ARG A 5 -30.40 -9.22 -15.93
N THR A 6 -29.33 -9.65 -16.59
CA THR A 6 -28.09 -10.06 -15.95
C THR A 6 -27.58 -8.93 -15.06
N LEU A 7 -27.39 -9.27 -13.80
CA LEU A 7 -26.74 -8.47 -12.77
C LEU A 7 -25.39 -7.98 -13.29
N HIS A 8 -25.34 -6.73 -13.72
CA HIS A 8 -24.10 -5.99 -13.87
C HIS A 8 -23.58 -5.65 -12.48
N GLY A 9 -22.27 -5.81 -12.27
CA GLY A 9 -21.59 -5.22 -11.11
C GLY A 9 -21.06 -6.20 -10.08
N ARG A 10 -20.55 -7.36 -10.50
CA ARG A 10 -19.67 -8.15 -9.63
C ARG A 10 -18.25 -7.61 -9.74
N THR A 11 -17.91 -6.68 -8.84
CA THR A 11 -16.54 -6.44 -8.32
C THR A 11 -15.41 -6.36 -9.37
N VAL A 12 -15.40 -5.30 -10.18
CA VAL A 12 -14.16 -4.69 -10.68
C VAL A 12 -13.91 -3.44 -9.83
N TRP A 13 -13.80 -3.65 -8.53
CA TRP A 13 -13.32 -2.66 -7.58
C TRP A 13 -12.25 -3.39 -6.76
N SER A 14 -11.10 -2.74 -6.58
CA SER A 14 -10.03 -3.13 -5.65
C SER A 14 -8.88 -4.04 -6.14
N LYS A 15 -8.57 -4.14 -7.44
CA LYS A 15 -7.20 -4.57 -7.82
C LYS A 15 -6.23 -3.38 -7.85
N SER A 16 -6.58 -2.31 -8.55
CA SER A 16 -5.72 -1.12 -8.69
C SER A 16 -5.32 -0.47 -7.36
N GLY A 17 -6.24 -0.22 -6.42
CA GLY A 17 -5.92 0.48 -5.18
C GLY A 17 -5.13 -0.34 -4.14
N PHE A 18 -5.23 -1.67 -4.18
CA PHE A 18 -4.49 -2.55 -3.26
C PHE A 18 -3.10 -2.89 -3.83
N GLU A 19 -3.02 -3.13 -5.15
CA GLU A 19 -1.74 -3.29 -5.86
C GLU A 19 -0.93 -1.98 -5.86
N GLU A 20 -1.58 -0.81 -5.88
CA GLU A 20 -0.92 0.48 -5.76
C GLU A 20 -0.30 0.72 -4.38
N ARG A 21 -0.94 0.26 -3.30
CA ARG A 21 -0.35 0.31 -1.95
C ARG A 21 0.85 -0.63 -1.81
N GLY A 22 0.76 -1.84 -2.38
CA GLY A 22 1.90 -2.77 -2.46
C GLY A 22 3.08 -2.14 -3.20
N HIS A 23 2.84 -1.65 -4.42
CA HIS A 23 3.86 -0.93 -5.20
C HIS A 23 4.41 0.31 -4.50
N GLN A 24 3.58 1.03 -3.73
CA GLN A 24 4.03 2.19 -2.99
C GLN A 24 4.92 1.80 -1.81
N LEU A 25 4.60 0.71 -1.11
CA LEU A 25 5.45 0.16 -0.05
C LEU A 25 6.79 -0.28 -0.62
N GLU A 26 6.79 -1.04 -1.71
CA GLU A 26 8.02 -1.48 -2.40
C GLU A 26 8.90 -0.29 -2.82
N LYS A 27 8.31 0.80 -3.32
CA LYS A 27 9.03 2.04 -3.66
C LYS A 27 9.67 2.69 -2.43
N LEU A 28 8.97 2.71 -1.29
CA LEU A 28 9.51 3.26 -0.05
C LEU A 28 10.63 2.38 0.51
N GLU A 29 10.50 1.07 0.45
CA GLU A 29 11.53 0.11 0.86
C GLU A 29 12.79 0.23 -0.01
N PHE A 30 12.62 0.37 -1.33
CA PHE A 30 13.74 0.63 -2.23
C PHE A 30 14.43 1.96 -1.91
N ALA A 31 13.65 3.04 -1.71
CA ALA A 31 14.20 4.34 -1.34
C ALA A 31 14.93 4.29 0.02
N LEU A 32 14.45 3.48 0.97
CA LEU A 32 15.08 3.29 2.28
C LEU A 32 16.44 2.61 2.13
N ALA A 33 16.54 1.54 1.35
CA ALA A 33 17.82 0.88 1.06
C ALA A 33 18.83 1.87 0.44
N ILE A 34 18.39 2.74 -0.47
CA ILE A 34 19.25 3.79 -1.04
C ILE A 34 19.67 4.83 0.01
N ALA A 35 18.78 5.23 0.93
CA ALA A 35 19.13 6.15 2.01
C ALA A 35 20.12 5.52 3.01
N GLU A 36 19.93 4.24 3.36
CA GLU A 36 20.83 3.50 4.25
C GLU A 36 22.23 3.35 3.65
N THR A 37 22.33 3.01 2.35
CA THR A 37 23.63 2.92 1.64
C THR A 37 24.35 4.27 1.53
N ARG A 38 23.61 5.38 1.56
CA ARG A 38 24.15 6.75 1.58
C ARG A 38 24.50 7.26 2.99
N GLY A 39 24.09 6.54 4.03
CA GLY A 39 24.22 6.99 5.42
C GLY A 39 23.29 8.17 5.78
N ASP A 40 22.24 8.40 5.00
CA ASP A 40 21.30 9.51 5.19
C ASP A 40 20.26 9.17 6.26
N GLN A 41 20.64 9.35 7.53
CA GLN A 41 19.86 8.94 8.70
C GLN A 41 18.50 9.64 8.80
N GLU A 42 18.44 10.93 8.46
CA GLU A 42 17.19 11.71 8.48
C GLU A 42 16.20 11.13 7.47
N ARG A 43 16.67 10.89 6.25
CA ARG A 43 15.86 10.32 5.18
C ARG A 43 15.44 8.87 5.49
N CYS A 44 16.30 8.09 6.14
CA CYS A 44 15.95 6.76 6.64
C CYS A 44 14.80 6.80 7.66
N SER A 45 14.87 7.73 8.63
CA SER A 45 13.82 7.89 9.65
C SER A 45 12.47 8.25 9.01
N ILE A 46 12.46 9.18 8.07
CA ILE A 46 11.25 9.61 7.35
C ILE A 46 10.65 8.48 6.51
N LEU A 47 11.49 7.70 5.84
CA LEU A 47 11.03 6.57 5.02
C LEU A 47 10.49 5.43 5.89
N ARG A 48 11.14 5.11 7.01
CA ARG A 48 10.63 4.11 7.98
C ARG A 48 9.27 4.50 8.55
N ALA A 49 9.05 5.78 8.87
CA ALA A 49 7.75 6.27 9.32
C ALA A 49 6.66 6.05 8.25
N GLN A 50 6.92 6.44 6.99
CA GLN A 50 5.97 6.25 5.89
C GLN A 50 5.68 4.77 5.59
N ILE A 51 6.70 3.90 5.68
CA ILE A 51 6.54 2.44 5.55
C ILE A 51 5.64 1.91 6.69
N ALA A 52 5.84 2.37 7.92
CA ALA A 52 5.02 1.97 9.06
C ALA A 52 3.58 2.50 8.93
N GLU A 53 3.36 3.70 8.42
CA GLU A 53 2.01 4.24 8.19
C GLU A 53 1.28 3.48 7.06
N LEU A 54 2.00 3.13 5.99
CA LEU A 54 1.45 2.45 4.83
C LEU A 54 1.26 0.94 5.05
N GLY A 55 2.19 0.29 5.73
CA GLY A 55 2.19 -1.14 6.06
C GLY A 55 1.49 -1.49 7.38
N GLY A 56 1.44 -0.55 8.34
CA GLY A 56 0.87 -0.72 9.68
C GLY A 56 -0.63 -0.47 9.80
N ASN A 57 -1.34 -0.29 8.68
CA ASN A 57 -2.81 -0.43 8.66
C ASN A 57 -3.27 -1.91 8.73
N ALA A 58 -2.36 -2.84 9.03
CA ALA A 58 -2.63 -4.24 9.33
C ALA A 58 -2.50 -4.50 10.86
N GLU A 59 -3.32 -3.80 11.66
CA GLU A 59 -3.68 -4.11 13.06
C GLU A 59 -2.53 -4.11 14.11
N GLU A 60 -2.65 -3.39 15.23
CA GLU A 60 -3.40 -3.93 16.38
C GLU A 60 -4.39 -2.93 17.04
N PRO A 61 -5.43 -3.48 17.70
CA PRO A 61 -6.59 -2.79 18.26
C PRO A 61 -6.39 -2.39 19.73
N GLY A 62 -7.19 -1.43 20.19
CA GLY A 62 -7.57 -1.33 21.60
C GLY A 62 -6.98 -0.15 22.37
N THR A 63 -7.86 0.78 22.73
CA THR A 63 -7.95 1.24 24.12
C THR A 63 -9.40 1.55 24.45
#